data_AF-A0A954PQ27-F1
#
_entry.id   AF-A0A954PQ27-F1
#
_cell.length_a   1.000
_cell.length_b   1.000
_cell.length_c   1.000
_cell.angle_alpha   90.00
_cell.angle_beta   90.00
_cell.angle_gamma   90.00
#
_symmetry.space_group_name_H-M   'P 1'
#
loop_
_entity.id
_entity.type
_entity.pdbx_description
1 polymer ?
#
loop_
_entity_poly.entity_id
_entity_poly.type
_entity_poly.pdbx_seq_one_letter_code
_entity_poly.pdbx_strand_id
1 'polypeptide(L)'
;GGRPAQGESKIVYEASVAVIFLASYDAGMYRPQLIKALDWLQTVQKPHGGFGYLGRPTGDTSQVQYAVLAMWTLQQAGLEVPVSMVESTIRYLKSTLDPSGGWGYQGKVSSGGLIQQESVTKSLATAGIGALVIAGDILRFYGERKKKVDDEDGVPSAFVRTDLRQKVREERKGGTMRRGDIEGALALARRFQNTSDFSGTNWYYYWRYSQERYESFAEIMENQQQSSPTWYNRGVEHLAGLQAPNGSWGGPTSAGRDVTTVPVSTSFAVLFLVRSTQTAIGKLDEGVTFGGYGLPNDVTAVKLVGDRIVGDAETSVENLLLMLEADEAGDVQIGLLPEDLQLASDPAQRREQVARLARLLASGDYAARRIAAKLLGRSEDLARV
;
A
#
# COMPACT_ATOMS: atom_id res chain seq x y z
N GLY A 1 -19.72 -12.84 30.33
CA GLY A 1 -19.45 -12.09 29.10
C GLY A 1 -19.03 -10.69 29.47
N GLY A 2 -17.74 -10.38 29.38
CA GLY A 2 -17.23 -9.04 29.67
C GLY A 2 -17.69 -8.05 28.61
N ARG A 3 -18.06 -6.83 29.03
CA ARG A 3 -18.24 -5.72 28.09
C ARG A 3 -16.91 -5.50 27.35
N PRO A 4 -16.89 -5.37 26.02
CA PRO A 4 -15.67 -5.01 25.31
C PRO A 4 -15.13 -3.69 25.86
N ALA A 5 -13.81 -3.56 25.98
CA ALA A 5 -13.20 -2.31 26.44
C ALA A 5 -13.62 -1.16 25.51
N GLN A 6 -13.83 0.04 26.06
CA GLN A 6 -14.19 1.21 25.25
C GLN A 6 -13.16 1.40 24.11
N GLY A 7 -13.63 1.43 22.87
CA GLY A 7 -12.80 1.69 21.67
C GLY A 7 -12.52 0.49 20.77
N GLU A 8 -12.64 -0.75 21.26
CA GLU A 8 -12.31 -1.96 20.47
C GLU A 8 -13.21 -2.19 19.25
N SER A 9 -14.36 -1.49 19.16
CA SER A 9 -15.29 -1.69 18.06
C SER A 9 -14.84 -1.05 16.74
N LYS A 10 -13.88 -0.12 16.78
CA LYS A 10 -13.42 0.62 15.60
C LYS A 10 -11.98 0.32 15.20
N ILE A 11 -11.26 -0.45 16.01
CA ILE A 11 -9.81 -0.57 15.90
C ILE A 11 -9.32 -1.13 14.56
N VAL A 12 -10.07 -2.02 13.90
CA VAL A 12 -9.71 -2.50 12.55
C VAL A 12 -9.83 -1.38 11.52
N TYR A 13 -10.86 -0.54 11.60
CA TYR A 13 -10.97 0.64 10.73
C TYR A 13 -9.82 1.60 10.99
N GLU A 14 -9.55 1.91 12.26
CA GLU A 14 -8.52 2.87 12.67
C GLU A 14 -7.13 2.41 12.24
N ALA A 15 -6.77 1.15 12.50
CA ALA A 15 -5.50 0.58 12.07
C ALA A 15 -5.38 0.58 10.53
N SER A 16 -6.43 0.20 9.81
CA SER A 16 -6.41 0.18 8.35
C SER A 16 -6.28 1.58 7.74
N VAL A 17 -7.00 2.56 8.27
CA VAL A 17 -6.89 3.96 7.84
C VAL A 17 -5.53 4.56 8.21
N ALA A 18 -4.99 4.22 9.37
CA ALA A 18 -3.64 4.64 9.77
C ALA A 18 -2.58 4.08 8.81
N VAL A 19 -2.67 2.81 8.41
CA VAL A 19 -1.81 2.24 7.37
C VAL A 19 -1.89 3.04 6.07
N ILE A 20 -3.11 3.31 5.59
CA ILE A 20 -3.31 4.08 4.36
C ILE A 20 -2.68 5.47 4.48
N PHE A 21 -2.92 6.16 5.59
CA PHE A 21 -2.38 7.50 5.85
C PHE A 21 -0.86 7.51 5.91
N LEU A 22 -0.25 6.68 6.75
CA LEU A 22 1.19 6.66 6.97
C LEU A 22 1.95 6.28 5.69
N ALA A 23 1.47 5.26 4.96
CA ALA A 23 2.08 4.84 3.71
C ALA A 23 1.93 5.89 2.60
N SER A 24 0.82 6.63 2.57
CA SER A 24 0.60 7.71 1.59
C SER A 24 1.38 8.97 1.90
N TYR A 25 1.73 9.18 3.17
CA TYR A 25 2.56 10.32 3.58
C TYR A 25 4.04 10.04 3.32
N ASP A 26 4.58 8.98 3.93
CA ASP A 26 5.97 8.55 3.76
C ASP A 26 6.14 7.10 4.26
N ALA A 27 6.14 6.14 3.33
CA ALA A 27 6.29 4.74 3.65
C ALA A 27 7.69 4.37 4.19
N GLY A 28 8.73 5.14 3.86
CA GLY A 28 10.09 4.92 4.33
C GLY A 28 10.23 5.33 5.80
N MET A 29 9.84 6.57 6.10
CA MET A 29 9.84 7.11 7.47
C MET A 29 9.01 6.25 8.42
N TYR A 30 7.84 5.80 7.98
CA TYR A 30 6.90 5.06 8.83
C TYR A 30 6.98 3.53 8.68
N ARG A 31 8.05 3.01 8.07
CA ARG A 31 8.20 1.57 7.84
C ARG A 31 8.06 0.73 9.12
N PRO A 32 8.63 1.10 10.29
CA PRO A 32 8.44 0.34 11.54
C PRO A 32 6.97 0.27 11.98
N GLN A 33 6.21 1.35 11.83
CA GLN A 33 4.80 1.43 12.18
C GLN A 33 3.95 0.61 11.20
N LEU A 34 4.29 0.62 9.91
CA LEU A 34 3.64 -0.19 8.88
C LEU A 34 3.84 -1.69 9.12
N ILE A 35 5.05 -2.12 9.50
CA ILE A 35 5.31 -3.52 9.91
C ILE A 35 4.46 -3.89 11.12
N LYS A 36 4.48 -3.06 12.16
CA LYS A 36 3.69 -3.30 13.38
C LYS A 36 2.19 -3.41 13.08
N ALA A 37 1.68 -2.58 12.18
CA ALA A 37 0.29 -2.64 11.74
C ALA A 37 -0.02 -3.93 10.95
N LEU A 38 0.90 -4.38 10.09
CA LEU A 38 0.78 -5.65 9.37
C LEU A 38 0.77 -6.85 10.33
N ASP A 39 1.68 -6.90 11.30
CA ASP A 39 1.73 -7.96 12.32
C ASP A 39 0.45 -7.99 13.16
N TRP A 40 -0.06 -6.81 13.51
CA TRP A 40 -1.32 -6.70 14.23
C TRP A 40 -2.50 -7.18 13.38
N LEU A 41 -2.59 -6.79 12.11
CA LEU A 41 -3.63 -7.26 11.19
C LEU A 41 -3.60 -8.79 11.04
N GLN A 42 -2.41 -9.39 10.93
CA GLN A 42 -2.27 -10.85 10.92
C GLN A 42 -2.81 -11.48 12.21
N THR A 43 -2.50 -10.90 13.36
CA THR A 43 -2.92 -11.40 14.68
C THR A 43 -4.44 -11.34 14.86
N VAL A 44 -5.10 -10.29 14.36
CA VAL A 44 -6.55 -10.10 14.53
C VAL A 44 -7.41 -10.71 13.43
N GLN A 45 -6.79 -11.23 12.36
CA GLN A 45 -7.52 -11.97 11.34
C GLN A 45 -8.19 -13.19 11.98
N LYS A 46 -9.49 -13.37 11.71
CA LYS A 46 -10.28 -14.42 12.34
C LYS A 46 -10.01 -15.78 11.67
N PRO A 47 -10.29 -16.92 12.33
CA PRO A 47 -10.04 -18.25 11.76
C PRO A 47 -10.71 -18.51 10.40
N HIS A 48 -11.85 -17.87 10.13
CA HIS A 48 -12.54 -17.95 8.83
C HIS A 48 -11.93 -17.06 7.73
N GLY A 49 -10.92 -16.25 8.07
CA GLY A 49 -10.20 -15.35 7.17
C GLY A 49 -10.71 -13.91 7.12
N GLY A 50 -11.87 -13.64 7.70
CA GLY A 50 -12.45 -12.30 7.77
C GLY A 50 -11.86 -11.43 8.88
N PHE A 51 -12.21 -10.15 8.84
CA PHE A 51 -11.90 -9.15 9.86
C PHE A 51 -13.20 -8.65 10.46
N GLY A 52 -13.15 -8.15 11.69
CA GLY A 52 -14.34 -7.63 12.37
C GLY A 52 -14.04 -7.25 13.80
N TYR A 53 -15.08 -6.95 14.56
CA TYR A 53 -14.98 -6.60 15.97
C TYR A 53 -14.17 -7.64 16.76
N LEU A 54 -13.19 -7.20 17.56
CA LEU A 54 -12.24 -8.11 18.23
C LEU A 54 -12.96 -9.14 19.12
N GLY A 55 -13.93 -8.68 19.92
CA GLY A 55 -14.71 -9.55 20.81
C GLY A 55 -15.83 -10.36 20.16
N ARG A 56 -15.95 -10.37 18.82
CA ARG A 56 -16.98 -11.17 18.11
C ARG A 56 -16.34 -12.25 17.25
N PRO A 57 -16.92 -13.46 17.16
CA PRO A 57 -16.39 -14.51 16.27
C PRO A 57 -16.68 -14.23 14.79
N THR A 58 -17.72 -13.44 14.50
CA THR A 58 -18.16 -13.10 13.15
C THR A 58 -17.19 -12.13 12.46
N GLY A 59 -17.06 -12.27 11.14
CA GLY A 59 -16.45 -11.23 10.30
C GLY A 59 -17.46 -10.14 9.96
N ASP A 60 -16.95 -9.00 9.49
CA ASP A 60 -17.69 -7.81 9.11
C ASP A 60 -17.26 -7.35 7.71
N THR A 61 -18.17 -7.37 6.73
CA THR A 61 -17.86 -7.03 5.33
C THR A 61 -17.30 -5.61 5.19
N SER A 62 -17.80 -4.68 5.99
CA SER A 62 -17.33 -3.30 5.97
C SER A 62 -15.89 -3.18 6.49
N GLN A 63 -15.54 -3.85 7.60
CA GLN A 63 -14.15 -3.89 8.10
C GLN A 63 -13.21 -4.63 7.15
N VAL A 64 -13.66 -5.71 6.51
CA VAL A 64 -12.87 -6.46 5.53
C VAL A 64 -12.44 -5.58 4.36
N GLN A 65 -13.31 -4.69 3.87
CA GLN A 65 -12.94 -3.74 2.82
C GLN A 65 -11.73 -2.88 3.23
N TYR A 66 -11.71 -2.36 4.46
CA TYR A 66 -10.59 -1.55 4.94
C TYR A 66 -9.32 -2.38 5.17
N ALA A 67 -9.45 -3.56 5.76
CA ALA A 67 -8.31 -4.46 5.99
C ALA A 67 -7.65 -4.87 4.66
N VAL A 68 -8.45 -5.18 3.64
CA VAL A 68 -7.95 -5.49 2.29
C VAL A 68 -7.27 -4.29 1.63
N LEU A 69 -7.84 -3.10 1.77
CA LEU A 69 -7.20 -1.89 1.25
C LEU A 69 -5.88 -1.58 1.96
N ALA A 70 -5.81 -1.81 3.28
CA ALA A 70 -4.57 -1.69 4.05
C ALA A 70 -3.52 -2.72 3.60
N MET A 71 -3.92 -3.99 3.42
CA MET A 71 -3.04 -5.02 2.85
C MET A 71 -2.50 -4.61 1.47
N TRP A 72 -3.38 -4.13 0.59
CA TRP A 72 -2.96 -3.65 -0.73
C TRP A 72 -1.96 -2.50 -0.61
N THR A 73 -2.21 -1.54 0.27
CA THR A 73 -1.33 -0.39 0.51
C THR A 73 0.03 -0.83 1.05
N LEU A 74 0.07 -1.76 2.00
CA LEU A 74 1.31 -2.33 2.55
C LEU A 74 2.11 -3.04 1.45
N GLN A 75 1.45 -3.78 0.56
CA GLN A 75 2.11 -4.39 -0.59
C GLN A 75 2.70 -3.35 -1.55
N GLN A 76 1.97 -2.25 -1.81
CA GLN A 76 2.50 -1.16 -2.63
C GLN A 76 3.70 -0.48 -1.97
N ALA A 77 3.66 -0.29 -0.65
CA ALA A 77 4.77 0.22 0.16
C ALA A 77 5.99 -0.74 0.23
N GLY A 78 5.96 -1.88 -0.46
CA GLY A 78 7.06 -2.83 -0.53
C GLY A 78 7.14 -3.81 0.66
N LEU A 79 6.15 -3.81 1.56
CA LEU A 79 6.06 -4.81 2.62
C LEU A 79 5.51 -6.13 2.07
N GLU A 80 5.94 -7.23 2.69
CA GLU A 80 5.50 -8.56 2.32
C GLU A 80 4.21 -8.92 3.06
N VAL A 81 3.07 -8.78 2.38
CA VAL A 81 1.79 -9.27 2.89
C VAL A 81 1.69 -10.78 2.65
N PRO A 82 1.45 -11.60 3.69
CA PRO A 82 1.39 -13.05 3.54
C PRO A 82 0.29 -13.49 2.57
N VAL A 83 0.65 -14.31 1.58
CA VAL A 83 -0.30 -14.85 0.59
C VAL A 83 -1.47 -15.59 1.27
N SER A 84 -1.18 -16.35 2.33
CA SER A 84 -2.17 -17.09 3.10
C SER A 84 -3.24 -16.20 3.75
N MET A 85 -2.86 -15.00 4.19
CA MET A 85 -3.75 -13.99 4.78
C MET A 85 -4.72 -13.42 3.73
N VAL A 86 -4.23 -13.22 2.50
CA VAL A 86 -5.05 -12.74 1.38
C VAL A 86 -5.99 -13.84 0.91
N GLU A 87 -5.50 -15.07 0.72
CA GLU A 87 -6.31 -16.22 0.32
C GLU A 87 -7.40 -16.55 1.34
N SER A 88 -7.11 -16.43 2.65
CA SER A 88 -8.11 -16.64 3.70
C SER A 88 -9.19 -15.56 3.66
N THR A 89 -8.81 -14.30 3.39
CA THR A 89 -9.77 -13.21 3.21
C THR A 89 -10.67 -13.46 1.99
N ILE A 90 -10.11 -13.94 0.88
CA ILE A 90 -10.92 -14.31 -0.30
C ILE A 90 -11.87 -15.46 0.01
N ARG A 91 -11.41 -16.49 0.75
CA ARG A 91 -12.27 -17.59 1.21
C ARG A 91 -13.41 -17.09 2.09
N TYR A 92 -13.15 -16.15 3.00
CA TYR A 92 -14.19 -15.49 3.80
C TYR A 92 -15.23 -14.78 2.91
N LEU A 93 -14.78 -13.95 1.97
CA LEU A 93 -15.68 -13.21 1.06
C LEU A 93 -16.53 -14.16 0.21
N LYS A 94 -15.95 -15.25 -0.31
CA LYS A 94 -16.69 -16.27 -1.05
C LYS A 94 -17.70 -17.04 -0.19
N SER A 95 -17.33 -17.39 1.03
CA SER A 95 -18.20 -18.15 1.95
C SER A 95 -19.35 -17.33 2.54
N THR A 96 -19.27 -16.00 2.45
CA THR A 96 -20.30 -15.06 2.91
C THR A 96 -21.05 -14.36 1.77
N LEU A 97 -20.78 -14.75 0.52
CA LEU A 97 -21.51 -14.27 -0.65
C LEU A 97 -22.95 -14.78 -0.62
N ASP A 98 -23.91 -13.88 -0.74
CA ASP A 98 -25.33 -14.19 -0.83
C ASP A 98 -25.68 -14.73 -2.23
N PRO A 99 -26.67 -15.64 -2.39
CA PRO A 99 -27.15 -16.08 -3.71
C PRO A 99 -27.57 -14.95 -4.66
N SER A 100 -27.94 -13.77 -4.16
CA SER A 100 -28.22 -12.58 -4.98
C SER A 100 -26.97 -11.97 -5.62
N GLY A 101 -25.78 -12.21 -5.05
CA GLY A 101 -24.51 -11.57 -5.42
C GLY A 101 -24.09 -10.41 -4.51
N GLY A 102 -24.82 -10.15 -3.44
CA GLY A 102 -24.44 -9.16 -2.43
C GLY A 102 -23.80 -9.77 -1.18
N TRP A 103 -23.53 -8.91 -0.20
CA TRP A 103 -23.04 -9.30 1.12
C TRP A 103 -23.88 -8.66 2.21
N GLY A 104 -24.07 -9.39 3.30
CA GLY A 104 -24.59 -8.86 4.56
C GLY A 104 -23.49 -8.18 5.40
N TYR A 105 -23.89 -7.55 6.50
CA TYR A 105 -22.94 -6.84 7.37
C TYR A 105 -22.05 -7.82 8.14
N GLN A 106 -22.70 -8.71 8.89
CA GLN A 106 -22.07 -9.77 9.68
C GLN A 106 -22.31 -11.10 8.99
N GLY A 107 -21.51 -11.37 7.95
CA GLY A 107 -21.73 -12.51 7.06
C GLY A 107 -21.74 -13.86 7.78
N LYS A 108 -22.73 -14.69 7.46
CA LYS A 108 -22.80 -16.09 7.87
C LYS A 108 -21.87 -16.89 6.95
N VAL A 109 -20.86 -17.51 7.54
CA VAL A 109 -19.88 -18.33 6.82
C VAL A 109 -20.54 -19.65 6.42
N SER A 110 -20.65 -19.89 5.12
CA SER A 110 -21.12 -21.15 4.58
C SER A 110 -20.07 -22.26 4.69
N SER A 111 -20.50 -23.47 5.03
CA SER A 111 -19.68 -24.69 4.98
C SER A 111 -19.72 -25.40 3.61
N GLY A 112 -20.52 -24.89 2.67
CA GLY A 112 -20.64 -25.43 1.32
C GLY A 112 -21.77 -24.76 0.53
N GLY A 113 -21.49 -24.32 -0.69
CA GLY A 113 -22.45 -23.57 -1.51
C GLY A 113 -22.74 -22.15 -0.98
N LEU A 114 -23.63 -21.42 -1.64
CA LEU A 114 -24.07 -20.08 -1.20
C LEU A 114 -25.26 -20.21 -0.24
N ILE A 115 -25.28 -19.39 0.82
CA ILE A 115 -26.38 -19.33 1.79
C ILE A 115 -26.90 -17.90 1.89
N GLN A 116 -28.20 -17.77 2.17
CA GLN A 116 -28.83 -16.46 2.36
C GLN A 116 -28.19 -15.68 3.52
N GLN A 117 -27.83 -14.44 3.23
CA GLN A 117 -27.27 -13.48 4.16
C GLN A 117 -28.37 -12.53 4.68
N GLU A 118 -28.14 -11.96 5.85
CA GLU A 118 -29.05 -10.97 6.41
C GLU A 118 -28.68 -9.56 5.94
N SER A 119 -29.70 -8.73 5.69
CA SER A 119 -29.54 -7.31 5.38
C SER A 119 -28.56 -7.04 4.23
N VAL A 120 -28.70 -7.78 3.14
CA VAL A 120 -27.94 -7.53 1.90
C VAL A 120 -28.32 -6.16 1.35
N THR A 121 -27.34 -5.28 1.21
CA THR A 121 -27.54 -3.90 0.75
C THR A 121 -26.56 -3.55 -0.36
N LYS A 122 -26.89 -2.54 -1.17
CA LYS A 122 -26.01 -2.01 -2.21
C LYS A 122 -24.66 -1.56 -1.66
N SER A 123 -24.63 -0.90 -0.49
CA SER A 123 -23.40 -0.44 0.15
C SER A 123 -22.46 -1.60 0.48
N LEU A 124 -22.97 -2.63 1.16
CA LEU A 124 -22.19 -3.79 1.57
C LEU A 124 -21.84 -4.70 0.39
N ALA A 125 -22.72 -4.82 -0.59
CA ALA A 125 -22.43 -5.53 -1.83
C ALA A 125 -21.26 -4.88 -2.58
N THR A 126 -21.21 -3.54 -2.61
CA THR A 126 -20.12 -2.77 -3.25
C THR A 126 -18.82 -2.90 -2.46
N ALA A 127 -18.88 -2.88 -1.13
CA ALA A 127 -17.72 -3.11 -0.27
C ALA A 127 -17.15 -4.53 -0.45
N GLY A 128 -18.01 -5.55 -0.50
CA GLY A 128 -17.62 -6.95 -0.67
C GLY A 128 -16.96 -7.23 -2.02
N ILE A 129 -17.56 -6.77 -3.12
CA ILE A 129 -16.95 -6.94 -4.46
C ILE A 129 -15.66 -6.14 -4.61
N GLY A 130 -15.60 -4.91 -4.06
CA GLY A 130 -14.39 -4.11 -4.04
C GLY A 130 -13.26 -4.84 -3.31
N ALA A 131 -13.54 -5.37 -2.11
CA ALA A 131 -12.57 -6.16 -1.35
C ALA A 131 -12.12 -7.43 -2.12
N LEU A 132 -13.04 -8.13 -2.79
CA LEU A 132 -12.70 -9.33 -3.56
C LEU A 132 -11.78 -9.02 -4.75
N VAL A 133 -12.08 -7.94 -5.47
CA VAL A 133 -11.25 -7.46 -6.58
C VAL A 133 -9.87 -7.03 -6.10
N ILE A 134 -9.79 -6.23 -5.03
CA ILE A 134 -8.50 -5.75 -4.50
C ILE A 134 -7.66 -6.94 -4.01
N ALA A 135 -8.26 -7.90 -3.31
CA ALA A 135 -7.55 -9.11 -2.89
C ALA A 135 -7.02 -9.94 -4.08
N GLY A 136 -7.79 -10.01 -5.18
CA GLY A 136 -7.32 -10.62 -6.43
C GLY A 136 -6.14 -9.88 -7.06
N ASP A 137 -6.12 -8.55 -6.99
CA ASP A 137 -4.99 -7.71 -7.45
C ASP A 137 -3.73 -7.93 -6.59
N ILE A 138 -3.88 -8.02 -5.27
CA ILE A 138 -2.77 -8.37 -4.35
C ILE A 138 -2.13 -9.71 -4.75
N LEU A 139 -2.95 -10.68 -5.18
CA LEU A 139 -2.50 -12.00 -5.68
C LEU A 139 -2.13 -12.00 -7.17
N ARG A 140 -2.13 -10.84 -7.85
CA ARG A 140 -1.77 -10.68 -9.26
C ARG A 140 -2.63 -11.48 -10.24
N PHE A 141 -3.89 -11.75 -9.90
CA PHE A 141 -4.79 -12.49 -10.79
C PHE A 141 -5.10 -11.78 -12.12
N TYR A 142 -4.88 -10.47 -12.18
CA TYR A 142 -5.17 -9.64 -13.35
C TYR A 142 -3.92 -9.23 -14.14
N GLY A 143 -2.77 -9.83 -13.82
CA GLY A 143 -1.49 -9.57 -14.47
C GLY A 143 -0.76 -8.36 -13.88
N GLU A 144 0.34 -7.99 -14.54
CA GLU A 144 1.08 -6.78 -14.21
C GLU A 144 0.40 -5.57 -14.85
N ARG A 145 0.27 -4.48 -14.08
CA ARG A 145 -0.21 -3.21 -14.61
C ARG A 145 0.80 -2.74 -15.64
N LYS A 146 0.37 -2.62 -16.90
CA LYS A 146 1.19 -1.93 -17.90
C LYS A 146 1.32 -0.49 -17.44
N LYS A 147 2.53 -0.06 -17.10
CA LYS A 147 2.83 1.38 -17.00
C LYS A 147 2.39 2.01 -18.32
N LYS A 148 1.72 3.16 -18.27
CA LYS A 148 1.84 4.07 -19.42
C LYS A 148 3.34 4.28 -19.57
N VAL A 149 3.88 3.81 -20.68
CA VAL A 149 5.24 4.15 -21.06
C VAL A 149 5.14 5.64 -21.35
N ASP A 150 5.51 6.47 -20.37
CA ASP A 150 5.95 7.80 -20.70
C ASP A 150 7.27 7.58 -21.46
N ASP A 151 7.24 7.82 -22.77
CA ASP A 151 8.41 7.84 -23.64
C ASP A 151 9.42 8.95 -23.24
N GLU A 152 9.21 9.61 -22.09
CA GLU A 152 9.95 10.80 -21.62
C GLU A 152 10.96 10.53 -20.49
N ASP A 153 11.22 9.27 -20.09
CA ASP A 153 12.21 8.99 -19.04
C ASP A 153 13.68 9.12 -19.49
N GLY A 154 13.95 9.40 -20.77
CA GLY A 154 15.30 9.67 -21.28
C GLY A 154 16.31 8.52 -21.18
N VAL A 155 15.89 7.31 -20.81
CA VAL A 155 16.78 6.16 -20.63
C VAL A 155 17.16 5.56 -21.99
N PRO A 156 18.46 5.55 -22.38
CA PRO A 156 18.89 4.98 -23.65
C PRO A 156 18.56 3.48 -23.76
N SER A 157 18.19 3.03 -24.97
CA SER A 157 17.80 1.64 -25.27
C SER A 157 18.88 0.58 -24.99
N ALA A 158 20.09 0.99 -24.63
CA ALA A 158 21.20 0.13 -24.25
C ALA A 158 21.12 -0.39 -22.80
N PHE A 159 20.30 0.22 -21.94
CA PHE A 159 20.11 -0.24 -20.57
C PHE A 159 18.96 -1.24 -20.49
N VAL A 160 19.27 -2.49 -20.11
CA VAL A 160 18.26 -3.48 -19.76
C VAL A 160 17.73 -3.12 -18.37
N ARG A 161 16.52 -2.54 -18.31
CA ARG A 161 15.75 -2.41 -17.06
C ARG A 161 15.50 -3.81 -16.51
N THR A 162 16.36 -4.26 -15.61
CA THR A 162 16.14 -5.49 -14.87
C THR A 162 15.31 -5.11 -13.66
N ASP A 163 14.00 -5.38 -13.69
CA ASP A 163 13.16 -5.18 -12.52
C ASP A 163 13.57 -6.21 -11.46
N LEU A 164 14.44 -5.83 -10.51
CA LEU A 164 14.85 -6.68 -9.39
C LEU A 164 13.64 -7.11 -8.54
N ARG A 165 12.50 -6.40 -8.63
CA ARG A 165 11.23 -6.85 -8.03
C ARG A 165 10.65 -8.04 -8.77
N GLN A 166 10.87 -8.19 -10.07
CA GLN A 166 10.36 -9.31 -10.84
C GLN A 166 10.89 -10.64 -10.32
N LYS A 167 12.19 -10.74 -9.97
CA LYS A 167 12.74 -11.94 -9.33
C LYS A 167 12.12 -12.25 -7.97
N VAL A 168 12.05 -11.25 -7.07
CA VAL A 168 11.39 -11.40 -5.76
C VAL A 168 9.89 -11.70 -5.92
N ARG A 169 9.23 -11.18 -6.97
CA ARG A 169 7.81 -11.43 -7.29
C ARG A 169 7.57 -12.79 -7.92
N GLU A 170 8.50 -13.31 -8.70
CA GLU A 170 8.45 -14.65 -9.30
C GLU A 170 8.67 -15.75 -8.26
N GLU A 171 9.48 -15.47 -7.23
CA GLU A 171 9.67 -16.34 -6.06
C GLU A 171 8.46 -16.37 -5.12
N ARG A 172 7.56 -15.36 -5.17
CA ARG A 172 6.31 -15.28 -4.37
C ARG A 172 5.21 -16.27 -4.79
N LYS A 173 5.49 -17.26 -5.64
CA LYS A 173 4.53 -18.30 -6.11
C LYS A 173 4.18 -19.35 -5.04
N GLY A 174 3.85 -18.92 -3.82
CA GLY A 174 3.45 -19.81 -2.72
C GLY A 174 1.94 -20.04 -2.58
N GLY A 175 1.11 -19.34 -3.34
CA GLY A 175 -0.36 -19.43 -3.25
C GLY A 175 -0.97 -20.65 -3.93
N THR A 176 -2.07 -21.16 -3.37
CA THR A 176 -2.90 -22.22 -3.96
C THR A 176 -3.98 -21.68 -4.87
N MET A 177 -4.44 -20.45 -4.63
CA MET A 177 -5.57 -19.85 -5.34
C MET A 177 -5.14 -19.27 -6.69
N ARG A 178 -6.05 -19.32 -7.66
CA ARG A 178 -5.90 -18.79 -9.02
C ARG A 178 -7.10 -17.92 -9.36
N ARG A 179 -6.97 -17.13 -10.43
CA ARG A 179 -8.05 -16.26 -10.97
C ARG A 179 -9.38 -17.01 -11.12
N GLY A 180 -9.35 -18.21 -11.72
CA GLY A 180 -10.55 -19.02 -11.95
C GLY A 180 -11.32 -19.37 -10.67
N ASP A 181 -10.65 -19.40 -9.51
CA ASP A 181 -11.31 -19.72 -8.23
C ASP A 181 -12.26 -18.61 -7.77
N ILE A 182 -12.11 -17.38 -8.26
CA ILE A 182 -12.94 -16.23 -7.85
C ILE A 182 -13.88 -15.74 -8.95
N GLU A 183 -13.73 -16.19 -10.20
CA GLU A 183 -14.48 -15.69 -11.35
C GLU A 183 -15.99 -15.86 -11.20
N GLY A 184 -16.46 -17.01 -10.70
CA GLY A 184 -17.90 -17.22 -10.46
C GLY A 184 -18.49 -16.27 -9.41
N ALA A 185 -17.75 -16.01 -8.33
CA ALA A 185 -18.16 -15.07 -7.29
C ALA A 185 -18.18 -13.63 -7.82
N LEU A 186 -17.16 -13.25 -8.60
CA LEU A 186 -17.09 -11.93 -9.24
C LEU A 186 -18.23 -11.73 -10.25
N ALA A 187 -18.53 -12.71 -11.09
CA ALA A 187 -19.60 -12.62 -12.07
C ALA A 187 -20.96 -12.41 -11.39
N LEU A 188 -21.24 -13.17 -10.34
CA LEU A 188 -22.48 -13.04 -9.57
C LEU A 188 -22.57 -11.66 -8.89
N ALA A 189 -21.48 -11.20 -8.28
CA ALA A 189 -21.44 -9.90 -7.64
C ALA A 189 -21.57 -8.73 -8.64
N ARG A 190 -20.93 -8.82 -9.81
CA ARG A 190 -21.08 -7.83 -10.89
C ARG A 190 -22.51 -7.75 -11.40
N ARG A 191 -23.19 -8.90 -11.53
CA ARG A 191 -24.61 -8.92 -11.87
C ARG A 191 -25.42 -8.13 -10.85
N PHE A 192 -25.20 -8.37 -9.55
CA PHE A 192 -25.86 -7.59 -8.49
C PHE A 192 -25.55 -6.09 -8.62
N GLN A 193 -24.29 -5.72 -8.90
CA GLN A 193 -23.91 -4.33 -9.08
C GLN A 193 -24.65 -3.64 -10.23
N ASN A 194 -24.85 -4.35 -11.34
CA ASN A 194 -25.47 -3.78 -12.53
C ASN A 194 -27.00 -3.73 -12.47
N THR A 195 -27.63 -4.59 -11.66
CA THR A 195 -29.10 -4.68 -11.58
C THR A 195 -29.70 -4.05 -10.34
N SER A 196 -28.87 -3.67 -9.35
CA SER A 196 -29.35 -3.13 -8.08
C SER A 196 -28.85 -1.70 -7.90
N ASP A 197 -29.78 -0.75 -7.84
CA ASP A 197 -29.47 0.63 -7.49
C ASP A 197 -29.40 0.83 -5.97
N PHE A 198 -28.80 1.94 -5.55
CA PHE A 198 -28.85 2.35 -4.16
C PHE A 198 -30.27 2.83 -3.82
N SER A 199 -30.96 2.08 -2.95
CA SER A 199 -32.34 2.36 -2.52
C SER A 199 -32.47 2.58 -1.00
N GLY A 200 -31.35 2.57 -0.26
CA GLY A 200 -31.34 2.70 1.19
C GLY A 200 -31.51 4.14 1.68
N THR A 201 -32.01 4.29 2.91
CA THR A 201 -32.05 5.59 3.61
C THR A 201 -30.78 5.87 4.41
N ASN A 202 -29.82 4.93 4.47
CA ASN A 202 -28.61 5.04 5.26
C ASN A 202 -27.37 4.63 4.45
N TRP A 203 -26.20 5.12 4.86
CA TRP A 203 -24.89 4.74 4.32
C TRP A 203 -24.65 5.12 2.86
N TYR A 204 -25.33 6.16 2.37
CA TYR A 204 -25.16 6.63 0.99
C TYR A 204 -23.72 7.12 0.73
N TYR A 205 -23.14 7.91 1.64
CA TYR A 205 -21.79 8.44 1.43
C TYR A 205 -20.74 7.33 1.53
N TYR A 206 -20.93 6.40 2.47
CA TYR A 206 -20.11 5.19 2.56
C TYR A 206 -20.19 4.33 1.29
N TRP A 207 -21.39 4.17 0.71
CA TRP A 207 -21.54 3.46 -0.56
C TRP A 207 -20.77 4.15 -1.69
N ARG A 208 -20.83 5.48 -1.81
CA ARG A 208 -20.03 6.22 -2.80
C ARG A 208 -18.54 5.97 -2.62
N TYR A 209 -18.06 6.06 -1.38
CA TYR A 209 -16.68 5.70 -1.05
C TYR A 209 -16.31 4.26 -1.50
N SER A 210 -17.18 3.28 -1.27
CA SER A 210 -16.97 1.90 -1.73
C SER A 210 -17.04 1.76 -3.26
N GLN A 211 -17.94 2.50 -3.91
CA GLN A 211 -18.10 2.50 -5.36
C GLN A 211 -16.83 3.00 -6.05
N GLU A 212 -16.28 4.13 -5.63
CA GLU A 212 -15.06 4.67 -6.23
C GLU A 212 -13.90 3.68 -6.18
N ARG A 213 -13.76 2.93 -5.08
CA ARG A 213 -12.74 1.88 -4.94
C ARG A 213 -12.97 0.74 -5.92
N TYR A 214 -14.17 0.18 -5.89
CA TYR A 214 -14.51 -0.95 -6.74
C TYR A 214 -14.31 -0.60 -8.22
N GLU A 215 -14.85 0.53 -8.66
CA GLU A 215 -14.77 0.97 -10.05
C GLU A 215 -13.33 1.30 -10.47
N SER A 216 -12.53 1.93 -9.59
CA SER A 216 -11.12 2.23 -9.90
C SER A 216 -10.33 0.95 -10.19
N PHE A 217 -10.48 -0.08 -9.36
CA PHE A 217 -9.82 -1.36 -9.63
C PHE A 217 -10.43 -2.10 -10.81
N ALA A 218 -11.75 -2.04 -11.01
CA ALA A 218 -12.40 -2.65 -12.17
C ALA A 218 -11.91 -2.05 -13.50
N GLU A 219 -11.78 -0.72 -13.58
CA GLU A 219 -11.25 0.00 -14.74
C GLU A 219 -9.82 -0.44 -15.07
N ILE A 220 -8.98 -0.67 -14.05
CA ILE A 220 -7.61 -1.16 -14.24
C ILE A 220 -7.61 -2.59 -14.74
N MET A 221 -8.39 -3.47 -14.10
CA MET A 221 -8.50 -4.88 -14.49
C MET A 221 -8.97 -5.07 -15.92
N GLU A 222 -9.88 -4.20 -16.37
CA GLU A 222 -10.50 -4.28 -17.69
C GLU A 222 -9.73 -3.49 -18.75
N ASN A 223 -8.66 -2.78 -18.35
CA ASN A 223 -7.91 -1.86 -19.21
C ASN A 223 -8.83 -0.80 -19.84
N GLN A 224 -9.80 -0.31 -19.07
CA GLN A 224 -10.82 0.67 -19.46
C GLN A 224 -10.73 1.94 -18.63
N GLN A 225 -9.51 2.36 -18.26
CA GLN A 225 -9.32 3.58 -17.50
C GLN A 225 -9.79 4.78 -18.33
N GLN A 226 -10.78 5.49 -17.80
CA GLN A 226 -11.33 6.69 -18.39
C GLN A 226 -11.18 7.84 -17.39
N SER A 227 -10.88 9.04 -17.89
CA SER A 227 -10.77 10.24 -17.05
C SER A 227 -12.10 10.57 -16.39
N SER A 228 -13.21 10.44 -17.13
CA SER A 228 -14.55 10.84 -16.69
C SER A 228 -15.62 9.81 -17.08
N PRO A 229 -15.60 8.61 -16.48
CA PRO A 229 -16.56 7.54 -16.78
C PRO A 229 -17.98 7.92 -16.34
N THR A 230 -18.99 7.35 -17.00
CA THR A 230 -20.40 7.68 -16.77
C THR A 230 -20.84 7.44 -15.31
N TRP A 231 -20.34 6.40 -14.65
CA TRP A 231 -20.67 6.12 -13.25
C TRP A 231 -20.18 7.25 -12.32
N TYR A 232 -19.00 7.81 -12.61
CA TYR A 232 -18.36 8.84 -11.83
C TYR A 232 -19.09 10.18 -12.00
N ASN A 233 -19.37 10.58 -13.24
CA ASN A 233 -20.09 11.84 -13.53
C ASN A 233 -21.49 11.85 -12.87
N ARG A 234 -22.24 10.74 -12.96
CA ARG A 234 -23.52 10.60 -12.24
C ARG A 234 -23.38 10.75 -10.72
N GLY A 235 -22.28 10.25 -10.16
CA GLY A 235 -21.98 10.41 -8.74
C GLY A 235 -21.66 11.85 -8.36
N VAL A 236 -20.85 12.54 -9.17
CA VAL A 236 -20.50 13.96 -8.99
C VAL A 236 -21.75 14.83 -9.05
N GLU A 237 -22.59 14.69 -10.07
CA GLU A 237 -23.84 15.45 -10.23
C GLU A 237 -24.77 15.27 -9.03
N HIS A 238 -24.93 14.03 -8.57
CA HIS A 238 -25.78 13.74 -7.43
C HIS A 238 -25.18 14.27 -6.11
N LEU A 239 -23.85 14.22 -5.92
CA LEU A 239 -23.19 14.81 -4.75
C LEU A 239 -23.27 16.34 -4.77
N ALA A 240 -23.15 16.99 -5.93
CA ALA A 240 -23.31 18.43 -6.07
C ALA A 240 -24.70 18.89 -5.61
N GLY A 241 -25.76 18.15 -5.97
CA GLY A 241 -27.12 18.41 -5.52
C GLY A 241 -27.37 18.15 -4.02
N LEU A 242 -26.47 17.45 -3.33
CA LEU A 242 -26.57 17.15 -1.89
C LEU A 242 -25.66 18.02 -1.02
N GLN A 243 -24.79 18.84 -1.61
CA GLN A 243 -23.85 19.66 -0.87
C GLN A 243 -24.57 20.82 -0.17
N ALA A 244 -24.31 21.01 1.11
CA ALA A 244 -24.82 22.15 1.86
C ALA A 244 -24.08 23.45 1.47
N PRO A 245 -24.67 24.64 1.71
CA PRO A 245 -24.03 25.92 1.37
C PRO A 245 -22.65 26.16 2.00
N ASN A 246 -22.36 25.52 3.14
CA ASN A 246 -21.06 25.57 3.80
C ASN A 246 -20.04 24.56 3.23
N GLY A 247 -20.37 23.89 2.13
CA GLY A 247 -19.52 22.91 1.45
C GLY A 247 -19.57 21.50 2.04
N SER A 248 -20.28 21.29 3.16
CA SER A 248 -20.36 19.98 3.82
C SER A 248 -21.38 19.03 3.17
N TRP A 249 -21.17 17.74 3.38
CA TRP A 249 -22.14 16.69 3.09
C TRP A 249 -22.58 16.00 4.38
N GLY A 250 -23.81 15.51 4.41
CA GLY A 250 -24.43 14.96 5.62
C GLY A 250 -25.22 16.02 6.41
N GLY A 251 -25.95 15.58 7.44
CA GLY A 251 -26.77 16.45 8.28
C GLY A 251 -28.21 16.70 7.77
N PRO A 252 -29.00 17.57 8.43
CA PRO A 252 -30.45 17.69 8.20
C PRO A 252 -30.86 18.03 6.75
N THR A 253 -29.98 18.74 6.03
CA THR A 253 -30.19 19.15 4.63
C THR A 253 -29.93 18.04 3.62
N SER A 254 -29.27 16.95 4.01
CA SER A 254 -28.83 15.87 3.09
C SER A 254 -29.89 14.79 2.85
N ALA A 255 -31.16 15.19 2.83
CA ALA A 255 -32.33 14.33 2.61
C ALA A 255 -32.38 13.08 3.51
N GLY A 256 -31.81 13.14 4.72
CA GLY A 256 -31.86 12.05 5.70
C GLY A 256 -31.26 10.72 5.22
N ARG A 257 -30.31 10.74 4.28
CA ARG A 257 -29.78 9.51 3.63
C ARG A 257 -28.63 8.82 4.37
N ASP A 258 -28.28 9.29 5.56
CA ASP A 258 -27.12 8.77 6.28
C ASP A 258 -27.26 8.87 7.80
N VAL A 259 -26.61 7.93 8.49
CA VAL A 259 -26.51 7.84 9.96
C VAL A 259 -25.11 8.22 10.45
N THR A 260 -24.21 8.60 9.54
CA THR A 260 -22.89 9.12 9.85
C THR A 260 -22.93 10.60 10.23
N THR A 261 -21.90 11.07 10.91
CA THR A 261 -21.77 12.49 11.25
C THR A 261 -21.41 13.31 10.00
N VAL A 262 -21.70 14.61 10.02
CA VAL A 262 -21.38 15.54 8.91
C VAL A 262 -19.89 15.46 8.51
N PRO A 263 -18.91 15.45 9.43
CA PRO A 263 -17.50 15.29 9.05
C PRO A 263 -17.22 13.97 8.32
N VAL A 264 -17.82 12.86 8.75
CA VAL A 264 -17.60 11.54 8.13
C VAL A 264 -18.23 11.47 6.73
N SER A 265 -19.47 11.93 6.59
CA SER A 265 -20.15 12.05 5.29
C SER A 265 -19.36 12.93 4.31
N THR A 266 -18.86 14.07 4.79
CA THR A 266 -18.02 14.99 4.02
C THR A 266 -16.72 14.31 3.57
N SER A 267 -16.02 13.61 4.46
CA SER A 267 -14.80 12.87 4.11
C SER A 267 -15.05 11.82 3.02
N PHE A 268 -16.13 11.04 3.12
CA PHE A 268 -16.46 10.06 2.09
C PHE A 268 -16.81 10.70 0.73
N ALA A 269 -17.56 11.80 0.73
CA ALA A 269 -17.86 12.55 -0.47
C ALA A 269 -16.59 13.08 -1.13
N VAL A 270 -15.68 13.68 -0.35
CA VAL A 270 -14.39 14.18 -0.85
C VAL A 270 -13.56 13.03 -1.43
N LEU A 271 -13.42 11.90 -0.72
CA LEU A 271 -12.64 10.74 -1.20
C LEU A 271 -13.18 10.16 -2.52
N PHE A 272 -14.50 10.21 -2.73
CA PHE A 272 -15.11 9.88 -4.02
C PHE A 272 -14.74 10.92 -5.09
N LEU A 273 -14.95 12.21 -4.81
CA LEU A 273 -14.76 13.32 -5.75
C LEU A 273 -13.30 13.52 -6.18
N VAL A 274 -12.33 13.14 -5.35
CA VAL A 274 -10.91 13.20 -5.74
C VAL A 274 -10.43 11.93 -6.43
N ARG A 275 -11.32 10.95 -6.64
CA ARG A 275 -10.96 9.59 -7.12
C ARG A 275 -9.74 9.05 -6.36
N SER A 276 -9.85 9.05 -5.03
CA SER A 276 -8.72 8.81 -4.11
C SER A 276 -7.96 7.52 -4.42
N THR A 277 -8.68 6.47 -4.82
CA THR A 277 -8.12 5.15 -5.12
C THR A 277 -7.40 5.16 -6.47
N GLN A 278 -8.02 5.72 -7.50
CA GLN A 278 -7.38 5.88 -8.81
C GLN A 278 -6.07 6.68 -8.68
N THR A 279 -6.08 7.77 -7.90
CA THR A 279 -4.90 8.60 -7.65
C THR A 279 -3.82 7.82 -6.90
N ALA A 280 -4.18 7.10 -5.83
CA ALA A 280 -3.23 6.29 -5.06
C ALA A 280 -2.58 5.19 -5.90
N ILE A 281 -3.35 4.56 -6.80
CA ILE A 281 -2.84 3.57 -7.74
C ILE A 281 -1.77 4.19 -8.64
N GLY A 282 -2.01 5.38 -9.23
CA GLY A 282 -0.99 6.07 -10.02
C GLY A 282 0.24 6.47 -9.20
N LYS A 283 0.03 7.16 -8.07
CA LYS A 283 1.12 7.71 -7.25
C LYS A 283 1.99 6.67 -6.56
N LEU A 284 1.46 5.53 -6.14
CA LEU A 284 2.25 4.47 -5.51
C LEU A 284 3.02 3.64 -6.56
N ASP A 285 2.54 3.57 -7.80
CA ASP A 285 3.29 2.96 -8.91
C ASP A 285 4.45 3.88 -9.39
N GLU A 286 4.34 5.19 -9.18
CA GLU A 286 5.39 6.21 -9.43
C GLU A 286 6.32 6.41 -8.22
N GLY A 287 5.76 6.45 -7.00
CA GLY A 287 6.40 6.90 -5.76
C GLY A 287 7.16 5.84 -4.97
N VAL A 288 7.33 4.63 -5.52
CA VAL A 288 8.30 3.65 -5.00
C VAL A 288 9.42 3.44 -6.01
N THR A 289 9.88 4.53 -6.62
CA THR A 289 11.26 4.61 -7.10
C THR A 289 12.16 4.70 -5.87
N PHE A 290 12.91 3.62 -5.63
CA PHE A 290 14.05 3.53 -4.70
C PHE A 290 13.78 3.89 -3.23
N GLY A 291 13.42 2.88 -2.42
CA GLY A 291 13.81 2.83 -1.01
C GLY A 291 13.47 4.02 -0.10
N GLY A 292 12.48 4.85 -0.44
CA GLY A 292 12.13 6.04 0.36
C GLY A 292 13.05 7.26 0.15
N TYR A 293 13.86 7.30 -0.91
CA TYR A 293 14.66 8.48 -1.25
C TYR A 293 14.37 8.92 -2.69
N GLY A 294 14.01 10.20 -2.85
CA GLY A 294 13.77 10.81 -4.17
C GLY A 294 15.05 10.82 -5.01
N LEU A 295 14.89 10.71 -6.34
CA LEU A 295 16.01 10.90 -7.26
C LEU A 295 16.44 12.38 -7.28
N PRO A 296 17.74 12.68 -7.32
CA PRO A 296 18.23 14.04 -7.52
C PRO A 296 17.68 14.63 -8.83
N ASN A 297 17.54 15.96 -8.88
CA ASN A 297 17.02 16.68 -10.06
C ASN A 297 17.89 16.53 -11.33
N ASP A 298 19.11 15.98 -11.20
CA ASP A 298 19.98 15.67 -12.33
C ASP A 298 20.42 14.19 -12.27
N VAL A 299 19.94 13.43 -13.25
CA VAL A 299 20.14 11.97 -13.37
C VAL A 299 21.27 11.60 -14.34
N THR A 300 21.95 12.59 -14.94
CA THR A 300 23.01 12.33 -15.93
C THR A 300 24.28 11.73 -15.33
N ALA A 301 24.46 11.85 -14.01
CA ALA A 301 25.63 11.39 -13.26
C ALA A 301 25.25 10.44 -12.10
N VAL A 302 24.32 9.53 -12.36
CA VAL A 302 23.93 8.49 -11.40
C VAL A 302 24.82 7.27 -11.57
N LYS A 303 25.49 6.85 -10.49
CA LYS A 303 26.21 5.57 -10.43
C LYS A 303 25.60 4.66 -9.37
N LEU A 304 25.60 3.36 -9.69
CA LEU A 304 25.01 2.31 -8.85
C LEU A 304 26.07 1.81 -7.87
N VAL A 305 25.78 1.92 -6.57
CA VAL A 305 26.66 1.49 -5.48
C VAL A 305 25.93 0.38 -4.72
N GLY A 306 26.15 -0.86 -5.12
CA GLY A 306 25.37 -2.00 -4.65
C GLY A 306 23.89 -1.90 -5.07
N ASP A 307 22.97 -1.95 -4.11
CA ASP A 307 21.52 -1.81 -4.35
C ASP A 307 21.01 -0.35 -4.25
N ARG A 308 21.91 0.64 -4.15
CA ARG A 308 21.59 2.07 -3.99
C ARG A 308 21.94 2.88 -5.23
N ILE A 309 21.03 3.78 -5.62
CA ILE A 309 21.29 4.87 -6.55
C ILE A 309 21.85 6.05 -5.77
N VAL A 310 22.99 6.54 -6.19
CA VAL A 310 23.68 7.66 -5.55
C VAL A 310 24.01 8.68 -6.64
N GLY A 311 23.66 9.95 -6.42
CA GLY A 311 24.15 11.04 -7.28
C GLY A 311 25.63 11.31 -7.01
N ASP A 312 26.38 11.88 -7.96
CA ASP A 312 27.82 12.13 -7.83
C ASP A 312 28.23 12.87 -6.52
N ALA A 313 27.35 13.73 -5.98
CA ALA A 313 27.57 14.43 -4.70
C ALA A 313 27.39 13.53 -3.46
N GLU A 314 26.59 12.47 -3.55
CA GLU A 314 26.32 11.55 -2.44
C GLU A 314 27.29 10.36 -2.35
N THR A 315 28.05 10.09 -3.41
CA THR A 315 29.14 9.08 -3.45
C THR A 315 30.41 9.52 -2.72
N SER A 316 30.37 10.61 -1.97
CA SER A 316 31.54 11.11 -1.27
C SER A 316 31.86 10.28 -0.03
N VAL A 317 33.15 10.09 0.23
CA VAL A 317 33.67 9.51 1.48
C VAL A 317 33.09 10.23 2.71
N GLU A 318 32.74 11.50 2.56
CA GLU A 318 32.16 12.34 3.59
C GLU A 318 30.80 11.83 4.09
N ASN A 319 29.91 11.45 3.19
CA ASN A 319 28.60 10.92 3.57
C ASN A 319 28.71 9.53 4.16
N LEU A 320 29.62 8.70 3.65
CA LEU A 320 29.89 7.40 4.25
C LEU A 320 30.39 7.54 5.69
N LEU A 321 31.25 8.52 5.96
CA LEU A 321 31.72 8.80 7.31
C LEU A 321 30.59 9.25 8.25
N LEU A 322 29.68 10.10 7.77
CA LEU A 322 28.51 10.52 8.56
C LEU A 322 27.62 9.34 8.94
N MET A 323 27.37 8.41 8.00
CA MET A 323 26.60 7.20 8.27
C MET A 323 27.28 6.28 9.29
N LEU A 324 28.60 6.10 9.17
CA LEU A 324 29.36 5.23 10.09
C LEU A 324 29.47 5.82 11.50
N GLU A 325 29.42 7.14 11.63
CA GLU A 325 29.45 7.84 12.93
C GLU A 325 28.08 7.90 13.62
N ALA A 326 26.98 7.67 12.90
CA ALA A 326 25.60 7.77 13.39
C ALA A 326 25.02 6.47 14.01
N ASP A 327 25.85 5.45 14.31
CA ASP A 327 25.43 4.11 14.77
C ASP A 327 24.54 3.32 13.77
N GLU A 328 24.46 3.77 12.51
CA GLU A 328 23.75 3.08 11.40
C GLU A 328 24.65 2.15 10.58
N ALA A 329 25.87 1.87 11.08
CA ALA A 329 26.87 1.08 10.37
C ALA A 329 26.48 -0.39 10.16
N GLY A 330 25.55 -0.93 10.97
CA GLY A 330 25.01 -2.29 10.82
C GLY A 330 24.22 -2.51 9.52
N ASP A 331 23.68 -1.44 8.93
CA ASP A 331 22.90 -1.49 7.69
C ASP A 331 23.79 -1.38 6.42
N VAL A 332 25.09 -1.11 6.57
CA VAL A 332 26.03 -0.94 5.46
C VAL A 332 26.72 -2.27 5.11
N GLN A 333 26.26 -2.94 4.06
CA GLN A 333 26.93 -4.15 3.56
C GLN A 333 28.23 -3.82 2.80
N ILE A 334 29.36 -4.34 3.31
CA ILE A 334 30.73 -4.08 2.81
C ILE A 334 30.94 -4.49 1.34
N GLY A 335 30.15 -5.45 0.84
CA GLY A 335 30.17 -5.89 -0.56
C GLY A 335 29.56 -4.88 -1.54
N LEU A 336 28.86 -3.86 -1.03
CA LEU A 336 28.17 -2.85 -1.82
C LEU A 336 28.93 -1.52 -1.90
N LEU A 337 30.07 -1.38 -1.20
CA LEU A 337 30.90 -0.18 -1.32
C LEU A 337 31.50 -0.07 -2.73
N PRO A 338 31.52 1.13 -3.35
CA PRO A 338 32.11 1.30 -4.67
C PRO A 338 33.58 0.87 -4.64
N GLU A 339 34.02 0.18 -5.69
CA GLU A 339 35.45 -0.18 -5.80
C GLU A 339 36.32 1.06 -6.05
N ASP A 340 35.75 2.12 -6.62
CA ASP A 340 36.37 3.40 -6.96
C ASP A 340 36.24 4.48 -5.87
N LEU A 341 35.76 4.14 -4.67
CA LEU A 341 35.66 5.10 -3.57
C LEU A 341 37.06 5.53 -3.11
N GLN A 342 37.44 6.79 -3.38
CA GLN A 342 38.72 7.38 -3.00
C GLN A 342 38.54 8.51 -1.99
N LEU A 343 39.51 8.63 -1.08
CA LEU A 343 39.63 9.80 -0.21
C LEU A 343 39.78 11.08 -1.05
N ALA A 344 39.36 12.20 -0.50
CA ALA A 344 39.48 13.51 -1.16
C ALA A 344 40.91 13.74 -1.70
N SER A 345 41.01 14.35 -2.87
CA SER A 345 42.30 14.75 -3.46
C SER A 345 42.92 15.95 -2.72
N ASP A 346 42.07 16.81 -2.13
CA ASP A 346 42.50 17.95 -1.33
C ASP A 346 43.20 17.52 -0.02
N PRO A 347 44.41 18.02 0.29
CA PRO A 347 45.16 17.61 1.48
C PRO A 347 44.54 17.97 2.83
N ALA A 348 43.67 19.00 2.91
CA ALA A 348 43.01 19.36 4.16
C ALA A 348 41.83 18.43 4.42
N GLN A 349 40.96 18.26 3.43
CA GLN A 349 39.81 17.34 3.50
C GLN A 349 40.27 15.88 3.69
N ARG A 350 41.33 15.46 3.00
CA ARG A 350 41.90 14.11 3.17
C ARG A 350 42.34 13.86 4.60
N ARG A 351 43.04 14.82 5.23
CA ARG A 351 43.49 14.70 6.63
C ARG A 351 42.32 14.54 7.59
N GLU A 352 41.23 15.28 7.35
CA GLU A 352 40.01 15.16 8.14
C GLU A 352 39.35 13.79 7.97
N GLN A 353 39.22 13.30 6.74
CA GLN A 353 38.66 11.98 6.45
C GLN A 353 39.49 10.85 7.07
N VAL A 354 40.83 10.91 6.95
CA VAL A 354 41.73 9.94 7.59
C VAL A 354 41.59 9.96 9.11
N ALA A 355 41.51 11.14 9.73
CA ALA A 355 41.32 11.25 11.18
C ALA A 355 39.99 10.64 11.65
N ARG A 356 38.91 10.82 10.87
CA ARG A 356 37.60 10.21 11.14
C ARG A 356 37.63 8.69 10.99
N LEU A 357 38.21 8.18 9.90
CA LEU A 357 38.40 6.73 9.70
C LEU A 357 39.26 6.11 10.82
N ALA A 358 40.31 6.80 11.27
CA ALA A 358 41.14 6.33 12.38
C ALA A 358 40.36 6.26 13.71
N ARG A 359 39.44 7.18 13.97
CA ARG A 359 38.53 7.09 15.14
C ARG A 359 37.59 5.88 15.01
N LEU A 360 37.06 5.63 13.82
CA LEU A 360 36.19 4.48 13.55
C LEU A 360 36.90 3.13 13.74
N LEU A 361 38.22 3.04 13.50
CA LEU A 361 39.02 1.84 13.82
C LEU A 361 39.03 1.49 15.32
N ALA A 362 38.90 2.49 16.18
CA ALA A 362 38.83 2.33 17.63
C ALA A 362 37.40 2.22 18.18
N SER A 363 36.38 2.31 17.31
CA SER A 363 34.97 2.23 17.71
C SER A 363 34.57 0.82 18.17
N GLY A 364 33.50 0.71 18.95
CA GLY A 364 32.94 -0.56 19.42
C GLY A 364 32.30 -1.40 18.31
N ASP A 365 31.90 -0.78 17.20
CA ASP A 365 31.22 -1.43 16.08
C ASP A 365 32.20 -2.14 15.13
N TYR A 366 32.04 -3.46 15.00
CA TYR A 366 32.83 -4.29 14.10
C TYR A 366 32.66 -3.94 12.61
N ALA A 367 31.46 -3.57 12.17
CA ALA A 367 31.18 -3.20 10.77
C ALA A 367 31.89 -1.88 10.41
N ALA A 368 31.77 -0.87 11.27
CA ALA A 368 32.46 0.40 11.12
C ALA A 368 33.99 0.24 11.08
N ARG A 369 34.57 -0.56 12.00
CA ARG A 369 36.01 -0.88 12.00
C ARG A 369 36.47 -1.51 10.68
N ARG A 370 35.71 -2.47 10.16
CA ARG A 370 36.09 -3.22 8.95
C ARG A 370 36.00 -2.33 7.69
N ILE A 371 35.01 -1.45 7.61
CA ILE A 371 34.89 -0.47 6.52
C ILE A 371 36.02 0.55 6.58
N ALA A 372 36.30 1.09 7.77
CA ALA A 372 37.40 2.04 7.97
C ALA A 372 38.76 1.43 7.59
N ALA A 373 39.03 0.19 8.01
CA ALA A 373 40.25 -0.53 7.64
C ALA A 373 40.38 -0.74 6.12
N LYS A 374 39.27 -1.06 5.43
CA LYS A 374 39.27 -1.27 3.98
C LYS A 374 39.53 0.03 3.20
N LEU A 375 39.00 1.16 3.65
CA LEU A 375 39.21 2.46 3.00
C LEU A 375 40.62 3.00 3.24
N LEU A 376 41.11 2.92 4.48
CA LEU A 376 42.49 3.28 4.80
C LEU A 376 43.51 2.37 4.09
N GLY A 377 43.19 1.07 3.94
CA GLY A 377 44.05 0.13 3.23
C GLY A 377 44.03 0.29 1.70
N ARG A 378 42.98 0.90 1.14
CA ARG A 378 42.85 1.18 -0.31
C ARG A 378 43.43 2.54 -0.72
N SER A 379 43.58 3.48 0.21
CA SER A 379 44.34 4.69 -0.09
C SER A 379 45.81 4.33 -0.28
N GLU A 380 46.31 4.41 -1.51
CA GLU A 380 47.73 4.19 -1.86
C GLU A 380 48.65 5.28 -1.28
N ASP A 381 48.61 5.55 0.03
CA ASP A 381 49.47 6.58 0.63
C ASP A 381 49.78 6.36 2.12
N LEU A 382 49.93 5.10 2.56
CA LEU A 382 50.63 4.79 3.83
C LEU A 382 52.11 5.26 3.82
N ALA A 383 52.61 5.82 2.71
CA ALA A 383 53.96 6.35 2.54
C ALA A 383 54.05 7.88 2.66
N ARG A 384 52.96 8.61 2.94
CA ARG A 384 52.95 10.10 3.01
C ARG A 384 52.28 10.69 4.25
N VAL A 385 52.22 9.94 5.35
CA VAL A 385 51.87 10.48 6.69
C VAL A 385 53.11 11.06 7.35
#